data_AF-A0A969YPM5-F1
#
_entry.id   AF-A0A969YPM5-F1
#
_cell.length_a   1.000
_cell.length_b   1.000
_cell.length_c   1.000
_cell.angle_alpha   90.00
_cell.angle_beta   90.00
_cell.angle_gamma   90.00
#
_symmetry.space_group_name_H-M   'P 1'
#
loop_
_entity.id
_entity.type
_entity.pdbx_description
1 polymer ?
#
loop_
_entity_poly.entity_id
_entity_poly.type
_entity_poly.pdbx_seq_one_letter_code
_entity_poly.pdbx_strand_id
1 'polypeptide(L)'
;MKPSASLHFQIGGDNLSNGYSLVVKPFLDDRHRGVFSTRAPKRPNSIGISIVKLVGISGNILHIEDVDIVDGTPLLDIKPFVPEFDMRRADKIGWFADKSRDVKDTRADERFK
;
A
#
# COMPACT_ATOMS: atom_id res chain seq x y z
N MET A 1 -4.94 28.70 1.38
CA MET A 1 -4.55 27.33 0.96
C MET A 1 -5.14 26.38 1.99
N LYS A 2 -6.09 25.50 1.62
CA LYS A 2 -6.64 24.53 2.58
C LYS A 2 -5.53 23.53 2.93
N PRO A 3 -5.29 23.19 4.20
CA PRO A 3 -4.28 22.20 4.55
C PRO A 3 -4.58 20.89 3.82
N SER A 4 -3.58 20.35 3.12
CA SER A 4 -3.69 19.02 2.50
C SER A 4 -3.86 18.00 3.62
N ALA A 5 -5.05 17.40 3.72
CA ALA A 5 -5.28 16.31 4.65
C ALA A 5 -4.73 15.01 4.05
N SER A 6 -4.20 14.11 4.88
CA SER A 6 -3.88 12.74 4.47
C SER A 6 -4.97 11.79 4.97
N LEU A 7 -5.25 10.73 4.21
CA LEU A 7 -6.26 9.73 4.54
C LEU A 7 -5.64 8.34 4.50
N HIS A 8 -6.08 7.48 5.42
CA HIS A 8 -5.88 6.04 5.37
C HIS A 8 -7.01 5.41 4.59
N PHE A 9 -6.66 4.77 3.47
CA PHE A 9 -7.60 3.99 2.68
C PHE A 9 -7.35 2.51 2.96
N GLN A 10 -8.39 1.80 3.35
CA GLN A 10 -8.38 0.34 3.30
C GLN A 10 -9.10 -0.08 2.03
N ILE A 11 -8.41 -0.85 1.22
CA ILE A 11 -8.92 -1.30 -0.08
C ILE A 11 -9.01 -2.81 -0.09
N GLY A 12 -10.01 -3.31 -0.81
CA GLY A 12 -10.14 -4.72 -1.09
C GLY A 12 -8.99 -5.17 -1.97
N GLY A 13 -8.76 -6.48 -1.96
CA GLY A 13 -7.75 -7.09 -2.81
C GLY A 13 -8.02 -6.73 -4.25
N ASP A 14 -6.97 -6.33 -4.94
CA ASP A 14 -6.98 -6.18 -6.38
C ASP A 14 -7.57 -7.48 -6.94
N ASN A 15 -8.64 -7.38 -7.74
CA ASN A 15 -9.32 -8.54 -8.36
C ASN A 15 -8.37 -9.41 -9.22
N LEU A 16 -7.10 -9.04 -9.32
CA LEU A 16 -6.01 -9.70 -10.02
C LEU A 16 -5.41 -10.89 -9.25
N SER A 17 -5.50 -10.94 -7.91
CA SER A 17 -4.96 -12.06 -7.15
C SER A 17 -6.03 -13.12 -6.87
N ASN A 18 -6.17 -14.11 -7.76
CA ASN A 18 -7.00 -15.27 -7.46
C ASN A 18 -6.32 -16.13 -6.37
N GLY A 19 -6.90 -16.16 -5.17
CA GLY A 19 -6.37 -16.90 -4.01
C GLY A 19 -5.20 -16.22 -3.27
N TYR A 20 -4.59 -16.97 -2.35
CA TYR A 20 -3.46 -16.49 -1.53
C TYR A 20 -2.24 -17.42 -1.62
N SER A 21 -1.07 -16.92 -1.24
CA SER A 21 0.12 -17.74 -1.02
C SER A 21 0.77 -17.38 0.31
N LEU A 22 1.16 -18.39 1.09
CA LEU A 22 1.87 -18.17 2.35
C LEU A 22 3.35 -17.83 2.14
N VAL A 23 3.89 -18.09 0.95
CA VAL A 23 5.26 -17.78 0.55
C VAL A 23 5.26 -17.03 -0.78
N VAL A 24 5.96 -15.90 -0.84
CA VAL A 24 6.02 -15.03 -2.01
C VAL A 24 7.47 -14.67 -2.33
N LYS A 25 7.75 -14.35 -3.59
CA LYS A 25 8.97 -13.64 -4.01
C LYS A 25 8.63 -12.14 -4.06
N PRO A 26 9.10 -11.31 -3.11
CA PRO A 26 8.77 -9.89 -3.07
C PRO A 26 9.22 -9.14 -4.32
N PHE A 27 8.67 -7.95 -4.52
CA PHE A 27 9.05 -7.11 -5.66
C PHE A 27 10.54 -6.70 -5.63
N LEU A 28 11.04 -6.27 -4.46
CA LEU A 28 12.38 -5.73 -4.26
C LEU A 28 13.44 -6.78 -3.84
N ASP A 29 13.12 -8.07 -3.91
CA ASP A 29 14.04 -9.10 -3.45
C ASP A 29 13.87 -10.43 -4.17
N ASP A 30 15.00 -11.14 -4.34
CA ASP A 30 15.02 -12.42 -5.05
C ASP A 30 14.75 -13.63 -4.17
N ARG A 31 14.81 -13.45 -2.84
CA ARG A 31 14.57 -14.52 -1.88
C ARG A 31 13.09 -14.65 -1.58
N HIS A 32 12.62 -15.89 -1.51
CA HIS A 32 11.27 -16.19 -1.05
C HIS A 32 11.11 -15.82 0.43
N ARG A 33 9.94 -15.28 0.79
CA ARG A 33 9.62 -14.82 2.14
C ARG A 33 8.19 -15.22 2.50
N GLY A 34 7.95 -15.42 3.80
CA GLY A 34 6.59 -15.62 4.29
C GLY A 34 5.75 -14.36 4.04
N VAL A 35 4.53 -14.51 3.52
CA VAL A 35 3.70 -13.37 3.05
C VAL A 35 3.48 -12.31 4.12
N PHE A 36 3.34 -12.71 5.39
CA PHE A 36 3.15 -11.80 6.53
C PHE A 36 4.38 -10.93 6.85
N SER A 37 5.57 -11.30 6.36
CA SER A 37 6.80 -10.49 6.45
C SER A 37 6.98 -9.52 5.28
N THR A 38 5.98 -9.41 4.41
CA THR A 38 5.99 -8.61 3.18
C THR A 38 4.71 -7.78 3.04
N ARG A 39 4.69 -6.90 2.03
CA ARG A 39 3.49 -6.17 1.58
C ARG A 39 2.90 -6.74 0.27
N ALA A 40 3.16 -8.01 -0.06
CA ALA A 40 2.61 -8.62 -1.27
C ALA A 40 1.06 -8.76 -1.20
N PRO A 41 0.34 -8.62 -2.32
CA PRO A 41 -1.13 -8.62 -2.35
C PRO A 41 -1.76 -10.00 -2.13
N LYS A 42 -1.03 -11.10 -2.41
CA LYS A 42 -1.52 -12.51 -2.32
C LYS A 42 -1.68 -13.02 -0.89
N ARG A 43 -2.44 -12.31 -0.05
CA ARG A 43 -2.66 -12.61 1.37
C ARG A 43 -3.97 -13.38 1.57
N PRO A 44 -4.13 -14.16 2.66
CA PRO A 44 -5.42 -14.81 2.96
C PRO A 44 -6.60 -13.82 3.04
N ASN A 45 -6.33 -12.64 3.59
CA ASN A 45 -7.21 -11.47 3.49
C ASN A 45 -6.48 -10.42 2.66
N SER A 46 -6.84 -10.32 1.39
CA SER A 46 -6.30 -9.30 0.48
C SER A 46 -6.88 -7.95 0.86
N ILE A 47 -6.26 -7.27 1.81
CA ILE A 47 -6.60 -5.90 2.20
C ILE A 47 -5.33 -5.07 2.03
N GLY A 48 -5.39 -4.09 1.13
CA GLY A 48 -4.37 -3.08 0.95
C GLY A 48 -4.58 -1.91 1.91
N ILE A 49 -3.49 -1.24 2.28
CA ILE A 49 -3.54 -0.02 3.08
C ILE A 49 -2.64 1.01 2.43
N SER A 50 -3.23 2.14 2.08
CA SER A 50 -2.57 3.25 1.41
C SER A 50 -2.77 4.53 2.22
N ILE A 51 -1.70 5.32 2.35
CA ILE A 51 -1.76 6.68 2.89
C ILE A 51 -1.78 7.60 1.68
N VAL A 52 -2.89 8.28 1.45
CA VAL A 52 -3.10 9.12 0.27
C VAL A 52 -3.23 10.58 0.67
N LYS A 53 -2.85 11.47 -0.24
CA LYS A 53 -2.99 12.92 -0.05
C LYS A 53 -4.32 13.37 -0.65
N LEU A 54 -5.19 13.96 0.16
CA LEU A 54 -6.45 14.55 -0.30
C LEU A 54 -6.19 15.94 -0.91
N VAL A 55 -6.50 16.10 -2.18
CA VAL A 55 -6.31 17.36 -2.93
C VAL A 55 -7.62 18.07 -3.26
N GLY A 56 -8.76 17.38 -3.17
CA GLY A 56 -10.06 17.99 -3.42
C GLY A 56 -11.23 17.12 -3.00
N ILE A 57 -12.38 17.76 -2.77
CA ILE A 57 -13.65 17.11 -2.48
C ILE A 57 -14.71 17.70 -3.42
N SER A 58 -15.47 16.84 -4.09
CA SER A 58 -16.57 17.23 -4.99
C SER A 58 -17.77 16.32 -4.73
N GLY A 59 -18.67 16.75 -3.84
CA GLY A 59 -19.78 15.89 -3.40
C GLY A 59 -19.28 14.63 -2.70
N ASN A 60 -19.58 13.46 -3.26
CA ASN A 60 -19.12 12.15 -2.80
C ASN A 60 -17.80 11.69 -3.45
N ILE A 61 -17.12 12.56 -4.22
CA ILE A 61 -15.86 12.25 -4.89
C ILE A 61 -14.70 12.87 -4.12
N LEU A 62 -13.69 12.05 -3.79
CA LEU A 62 -12.42 12.48 -3.22
C LEU A 62 -11.36 12.45 -4.32
N HIS A 63 -10.71 13.59 -4.55
CA HIS A 63 -9.56 13.69 -5.45
C HIS A 63 -8.30 13.48 -4.61
N ILE A 64 -7.50 12.47 -4.98
CA ILE A 64 -6.34 12.04 -4.19
C ILE A 64 -5.07 11.90 -5.04
N GLU A 65 -3.91 12.01 -4.38
CA GLU A 65 -2.57 11.74 -4.91
C GLU A 65 -1.88 10.65 -4.05
N ASP A 66 -0.72 10.18 -4.51
CA ASP A 66 0.13 9.20 -3.81
C ASP A 66 -0.54 7.82 -3.61
N VAL A 67 -1.28 7.37 -4.62
CA VAL A 67 -2.03 6.11 -4.61
C VAL A 67 -1.24 4.96 -5.25
N ASP A 68 -1.26 3.79 -4.63
CA ASP A 68 -0.64 2.54 -5.08
C ASP A 68 -1.70 1.44 -5.34
N ILE A 69 -2.74 1.80 -6.11
CA ILE A 69 -3.97 1.02 -6.25
C ILE A 69 -4.36 0.93 -7.73
N VAL A 70 -4.88 -0.22 -8.16
CA VAL A 70 -5.40 -0.43 -9.52
C VAL A 70 -6.79 0.20 -9.67
N ASP A 71 -7.08 0.72 -10.86
CA ASP A 71 -8.41 1.26 -11.17
C ASP A 71 -9.51 0.19 -10.99
N GLY A 72 -10.65 0.62 -10.44
CA GLY A 72 -11.76 -0.28 -10.10
C GLY A 72 -11.58 -1.14 -8.84
N THR A 73 -10.45 -1.02 -8.11
CA THR A 73 -10.29 -1.71 -6.81
C THR A 73 -11.35 -1.21 -5.79
N PRO A 74 -12.09 -2.11 -5.12
CA PRO A 74 -13.11 -1.71 -4.15
C PRO A 74 -12.52 -1.00 -2.93
N LEU A 75 -13.11 0.15 -2.56
CA LEU A 75 -12.81 0.84 -1.32
C LEU A 75 -13.61 0.22 -0.16
N LEU A 76 -12.93 -0.15 0.93
CA LEU A 76 -13.56 -0.77 2.10
C LEU A 76 -13.78 0.23 3.22
N ASP A 77 -12.83 1.14 3.45
CA ASP A 77 -12.87 2.08 4.57
C ASP A 77 -11.98 3.30 4.34
N ILE A 78 -12.34 4.42 4.96
CA ILE A 78 -11.60 5.70 4.95
C ILE A 78 -11.43 6.18 6.39
N LYS A 79 -10.20 6.52 6.78
CA LYS A 79 -9.92 7.14 8.08
C LYS A 79 -9.02 8.37 7.92
N PRO A 80 -9.15 9.40 8.78
CA PRO A 80 -8.18 10.48 8.81
C PRO A 80 -6.80 9.92 9.20
N PHE A 81 -5.75 10.38 8.52
CA PHE A 81 -4.38 10.15 8.96
C PHE A 81 -4.02 11.16 10.04
N VAL A 82 -3.55 10.67 11.18
CA VAL A 82 -3.12 11.47 12.32
C VAL A 82 -1.67 11.10 12.63
N PRO A 83 -0.69 11.95 12.27
CA PRO A 83 0.74 11.65 12.43
C PRO A 83 1.11 11.16 13.83
N GLU A 84 0.50 11.73 14.86
CA GLU A 84 0.73 11.39 16.27
C GLU A 84 0.32 9.95 16.63
N PHE A 85 -0.63 9.36 15.90
CA PHE A 85 -1.10 7.99 16.12
C PHE A 85 -0.55 7.00 15.11
N ASP A 86 -0.40 7.44 13.86
CA ASP A 86 -0.12 6.57 12.72
C ASP A 86 1.38 6.46 12.39
N MET A 87 2.19 7.48 12.71
CA MET A 87 3.63 7.43 12.47
C MET A 87 4.38 6.86 13.68
N ARG A 88 4.92 5.66 13.51
CA ARG A 88 5.82 5.03 14.50
C ARG A 88 7.25 5.01 13.99
N ARG A 89 8.19 5.49 14.80
CA ARG A 89 9.62 5.29 14.53
C ARG A 89 9.96 3.80 14.72
N ALA A 90 10.65 3.23 13.75
CA ALA A 90 11.16 1.87 13.82
C ALA A 90 12.68 1.91 13.86
N ASP A 91 13.29 1.26 14.85
CA ASP A 91 14.74 1.17 14.96
C ASP A 91 15.35 0.24 13.89
N LYS A 92 14.55 -0.71 13.38
CA LYS A 92 14.94 -1.68 12.36
C LYS A 92 13.77 -1.99 11.44
N ILE A 93 14.05 -2.20 10.15
CA ILE A 93 13.07 -2.64 9.14
C ILE A 93 13.36 -4.05 8.61
N GLY A 94 14.19 -4.80 9.32
CA GLY A 94 14.55 -6.18 8.99
C GLY A 94 15.24 -6.31 7.64
N TRP A 95 14.84 -7.31 6.86
CA TRP A 95 15.43 -7.61 5.55
C TRP A 95 15.25 -6.50 4.51
N PHE A 96 14.35 -5.55 4.77
CA PHE A 96 14.12 -4.40 3.90
C PHE A 96 15.23 -3.35 4.00
N ALA A 97 16.09 -3.42 5.02
CA ALA A 97 17.16 -2.45 5.26
C ALA A 97 18.12 -2.33 4.06
N ASP A 98 18.45 -3.47 3.44
CA ASP A 98 19.35 -3.53 2.29
C ASP A 98 18.65 -3.22 0.95
N LYS A 99 17.31 -3.14 0.95
CA LYS A 99 16.46 -2.99 -0.26
C LYS A 99 15.77 -1.63 -0.34
N SER A 100 15.71 -0.88 0.76
CA SER A 100 14.98 0.39 0.85
C SER A 100 15.60 1.52 0.02
N ARG A 101 16.90 1.43 -0.29
CA ARG A 101 17.62 2.42 -1.09
C ARG A 101 17.14 2.48 -2.54
N ASP A 102 16.65 1.36 -3.07
CA ASP A 102 16.24 1.22 -4.47
C ASP A 102 14.77 1.61 -4.70
N VAL A 103 14.01 1.90 -3.64
CA VAL A 103 12.55 2.12 -3.70
C VAL A 103 12.19 3.35 -4.55
N LYS A 104 13.00 4.41 -4.51
CA LYS A 104 12.69 5.66 -5.22
C LYS A 104 12.83 5.55 -6.73
N ASP A 105 13.66 4.63 -7.21
CA ASP A 105 14.02 4.51 -8.62
C ASP A 105 13.41 3.27 -9.29
N THR A 106 12.75 2.40 -8.52
CA THR A 106 12.20 1.14 -9.04
C THR A 106 10.70 1.26 -9.29
N ARG A 107 10.28 1.08 -10.55
CA ARG A 107 8.86 1.01 -10.94
C ARG A 107 8.35 -0.43 -10.81
N ALA A 108 7.13 -0.58 -10.30
CA ALA A 108 6.43 -1.87 -10.29
C ALA A 108 6.42 -2.49 -11.69
N ASP A 109 6.66 -3.79 -11.77
CA ASP A 109 6.61 -4.54 -13.03
C ASP A 109 5.19 -5.05 -13.32
N GLU A 110 5.07 -5.84 -14.38
CA GLU A 110 3.81 -6.38 -14.89
C GLU A 110 3.11 -7.37 -13.94
N ARG A 111 3.63 -7.59 -12.72
CA ARG A 111 3.05 -8.49 -11.72
C ARG A 111 1.71 -7.99 -11.13
N PHE A 112 1.33 -6.75 -11.43
CA PHE A 112 0.09 -6.10 -11.00
C PHE A 112 -0.86 -5.76 -12.16
N LYS A 113 -0.68 -6.41 -13.32
CA LYS A 113 -1.63 -6.37 -14.43
C LYS A 113 -2.48 -7.63 -14.50
#